data_AF-A0A7J2RH11-F1
#
_entry.id   AF-A0A7J2RH11-F1
#
_cell.length_a   1.000
_cell.length_b   1.000
_cell.length_c   1.000
_cell.angle_alpha   90.00
_cell.angle_beta   90.00
_cell.angle_gamma   90.00
#
_symmetry.space_group_name_H-M   'P 1'
#
loop_
_entity.id
_entity.type
_entity.pdbx_description
1 polymer ?
#
loop_
_entity_poly.entity_id
_entity_poly.type
_entity_poly.pdbx_seq_one_letter_code
_entity_poly.pdbx_strand_id
1 'polypeptide(L)' 'MAKKQIPVSLEEDLIDKLNKLVDSGKYRSRSHVAEFLINKGLEQEEEN' A
#
# COMPACT_ATOMS: atom_id res chain seq x y z
N MET A 1 -4.25 -5.61 -17.86
CA MET A 1 -3.79 -6.83 -17.17
C MET A 1 -4.71 -7.11 -15.99
N ALA A 2 -4.96 -8.38 -15.65
CA ALA A 2 -5.79 -8.73 -14.49
C ALA A 2 -5.04 -8.49 -13.18
N LYS A 3 -5.71 -7.96 -12.15
CA LYS A 3 -5.11 -7.80 -10.82
C LYS A 3 -5.01 -9.17 -10.14
N LYS A 4 -3.82 -9.53 -9.65
CA LYS A 4 -3.62 -10.74 -8.84
C LYS A 4 -3.82 -10.40 -7.36
N GLN A 5 -4.61 -11.19 -6.64
CA GLN A 5 -4.78 -11.03 -5.20
C GLN A 5 -3.68 -11.81 -4.46
N ILE A 6 -3.04 -11.17 -3.49
CA ILE A 6 -2.00 -11.77 -2.64
C ILE A 6 -2.41 -11.49 -1.18
N PRO A 7 -2.73 -12.52 -0.39
CA PRO A 7 -2.97 -12.34 1.04
C PRO A 7 -1.64 -12.08 1.75
N VAL A 8 -1.62 -11.10 2.66
CA VAL A 8 -0.45 -10.76 3.47
C VAL A 8 -0.86 -10.64 4.93
N SER A 9 0.05 -11.01 5.83
CA SER A 9 -0.09 -10.77 7.27
C SER A 9 0.81 -9.59 7.64
N LEU A 10 0.26 -8.63 8.38
CA LEU A 10 0.93 -7.41 8.81
C LEU A 10 0.70 -7.20 10.30
N GLU A 11 1.57 -6.43 10.94
CA GLU A 11 1.36 -5.98 12.31
C GLU A 11 0.10 -5.10 12.40
N GLU A 12 -0.60 -5.18 13.53
CA GLU A 12 -1.89 -4.51 13.73
C GLU A 12 -1.77 -2.98 13.66
N ASP A 13 -0.69 -2.41 14.21
CA ASP A 13 -0.42 -0.98 14.16
C ASP A 13 -0.21 -0.47 12.72
N LEU A 14 0.37 -1.30 11.85
CA LEU A 14 0.54 -1.00 10.44
C LEU A 14 -0.81 -1.03 9.71
N ILE A 15 -1.68 -1.98 10.04
CA ILE A 15 -3.05 -2.03 9.51
C ILE A 15 -3.81 -0.75 9.88
N ASP A 16 -3.66 -0.27 11.12
CA ASP A 16 -4.29 0.97 11.58
C ASP A 16 -3.76 2.20 10.84
N LYS A 17 -2.45 2.27 10.59
CA LYS A 17 -1.86 3.34 9.78
C LYS A 17 -2.42 3.31 8.34
N LEU A 18 -2.57 2.14 7.74
CA LEU A 18 -3.17 2.00 6.41
C LEU A 18 -4.64 2.44 6.40
N ASN A 19 -5.42 2.10 7.42
CA ASN A 19 -6.81 2.53 7.55
C ASN A 19 -6.91 4.05 7.64
N LYS A 20 -6.11 4.70 8.50
CA LYS A 20 -6.08 6.18 8.61
C LYS A 20 -5.75 6.87 7.29
N LEU A 21 -4.88 6.28 6.47
CA LEU A 21 -4.56 6.80 5.14
C LEU A 21 -5.75 6.69 4.19
N VAL A 22 -6.50 5.59 4.22
CA VAL A 22 -7.74 5.45 3.45
C VAL A 22 -8.79 6.45 3.93
N ASP A 23 -8.98 6.57 5.23
CA ASP A 23 -9.98 7.46 5.86
C ASP A 23 -9.71 8.95 5.57
N SER A 24 -8.44 9.31 5.31
CA SER A 24 -8.09 10.67 4.85
C SER A 24 -8.70 11.05 3.49
N GLY A 25 -9.29 10.10 2.76
CA GLY A 25 -9.87 10.30 1.44
C GLY A 25 -8.84 10.33 0.30
N LYS A 26 -7.54 10.35 0.62
CA LYS A 26 -6.45 10.36 -0.38
C LYS A 26 -6.33 9.04 -1.15
N TYR A 27 -6.74 7.92 -0.54
CA TYR A 27 -6.62 6.59 -1.13
C TYR A 27 -7.96 5.86 -1.15
N ARG A 28 -8.22 5.13 -2.23
CA ARG A 28 -9.50 4.44 -2.47
C ARG A 28 -9.67 3.16 -1.63
N SER A 29 -8.56 2.54 -1.22
CA SER A 29 -8.56 1.29 -0.44
C SER A 29 -7.18 1.02 0.13
N ARG A 30 -7.09 0.06 1.08
CA ARG A 30 -5.79 -0.41 1.62
C ARG A 30 -4.87 -0.94 0.53
N SER A 31 -5.41 -1.66 -0.45
CA SER A 31 -4.63 -2.16 -1.59
C SER A 31 -4.06 -1.02 -2.43
N HIS A 32 -4.80 0.08 -2.60
CA HIS A 32 -4.30 1.27 -3.31
C HIS A 32 -3.16 1.95 -2.55
N VAL A 33 -3.23 2.00 -1.21
CA VAL A 33 -2.12 2.49 -0.39
C VAL A 33 -0.89 1.60 -0.56
N ALA A 34 -1.07 0.28 -0.46
CA ALA A 34 0.03 -0.69 -0.60
C ALA A 34 0.68 -0.61 -2.00
N GLU A 35 -0.12 -0.57 -3.07
CA GLU A 35 0.35 -0.43 -4.45
C GLU A 35 1.20 0.84 -4.62
N PHE A 36 0.73 1.98 -4.08
CA PHE A 36 1.48 3.23 -4.11
C PHE A 36 2.82 3.15 -3.37
N LEU A 37 2.83 2.57 -2.16
CA LEU A 37 4.04 2.48 -1.34
C LEU A 37 5.07 1.51 -1.95
N ILE A 38 4.62 0.39 -2.51
CA ILE A 38 5.49 -0.57 -3.21
C ILE A 38 6.14 0.09 -4.41
N ASN A 39 5.36 0.75 -5.28
CA ASN A 39 5.91 1.40 -6.47
C ASN A 39 6.92 2.48 -6.10
N LYS A 40 6.62 3.32 -5.10
CA LYS A 40 7.54 4.34 -4.63
C LYS A 40 8.84 3.76 -4.06
N GLY A 41 8.76 2.61 -3.39
CA GLY A 41 9.95 1.89 -2.90
C GLY A 41 10.81 1.37 -4.04
N LEU A 42 10.19 0.79 -5.07
CA LEU A 42 10.90 0.28 -6.26
C LEU A 42 11.57 1.39 -7.07
N GLU A 43 10.90 2.53 -7.27
CA GLU A 43 11.48 3.70 -7.95
C GLU A 43 12.77 4.19 -7.25
N GLN A 44 12.82 4.16 -5.91
CA GLN A 44 14.00 4.58 -5.15
C GLN A 44 15.17 3.61 -5.25
N GLU A 45 14.92 2.33 -5.52
CA GLU A 45 15.99 1.34 -5.76
C GLU A 45 16.54 1.41 -7.19
N GLU A 46 15.72 1.81 -8.18
CA GLU A 46 16.18 2.00 -9.56
C GLU A 46 17.04 3.25 -9.75
N GLU A 47 16.88 4.26 -8.89
CA GLU A 47 17.65 5.52 -8.92
C GLU A 47 19.02 5.43 -8.20
N ASN A 48 19.33 4.31 -7.54
CA ASN A 48 20.60 4.04 -6.84
C ASN A 48 21.51 3.07 -7.61
#